data_AF-A0A6A4Z7L4-F1
#
_entry.id   AF-A0A6A4Z7L4-F1
#
_cell.length_a   1.000
_cell.length_b   1.000
_cell.length_c   1.000
_cell.angle_alpha   90.00
_cell.angle_beta   90.00
_cell.angle_gamma   90.00
#
_symmetry.space_group_name_H-M   'P 1'
#
loop_
_entity.id
_entity.type
_entity.pdbx_description
1 polymer ?
#
loop_
_entity_poly.entity_id
_entity_poly.type
_entity_poly.pdbx_seq_one_letter_code
_entity_poly.pdbx_strand_id
1 'polypeptide(L)'
;MASVHDNNRALDLEQRVSYVHSNAGGSKEGGDNYVDVKTPGELEDGAIVDGGALNLFSREALGLFMQYGAIGVIYGMIPTLSYPIFTVYLNLEGYQTAAYGVLVTLGWSFKVVFGMLSDVFPIFG
;
A
#
# COMPACT_ATOMS: atom_id res chain seq x y z
N MET A 1 33.05 -29.58 -33.54
CA MET A 1 33.79 -28.34 -33.25
C MET A 1 33.52 -27.28 -34.34
N ALA A 2 32.24 -27.02 -34.64
CA ALA A 2 31.82 -26.06 -35.70
C ALA A 2 30.80 -25.01 -35.19
N SER A 3 30.21 -25.21 -34.01
CA SER A 3 29.12 -24.35 -33.50
C SER A 3 29.59 -23.05 -32.82
N VAL A 4 30.83 -23.00 -32.30
CA VAL A 4 31.35 -21.80 -31.59
C VAL A 4 31.65 -20.66 -32.57
N HIS A 5 32.03 -20.97 -33.81
CA HIS A 5 32.42 -19.95 -34.78
C HIS A 5 31.22 -19.21 -35.38
N ASP A 6 30.08 -19.88 -35.55
CA ASP A 6 28.84 -19.27 -36.05
C ASP A 6 28.20 -18.33 -35.02
N ASN A 7 28.34 -18.64 -33.73
CA ASN A 7 27.78 -17.82 -32.66
C ASN A 7 28.46 -16.44 -32.59
N ASN A 8 29.77 -16.38 -32.81
CA ASN A 8 30.52 -15.12 -32.83
C ASN A 8 30.10 -14.21 -34.00
N ARG A 9 29.71 -14.79 -35.13
CA ARG A 9 29.24 -14.04 -36.30
C ARG A 9 27.85 -13.47 -36.08
N ALA A 10 26.96 -14.22 -35.43
CA ALA A 10 25.63 -13.74 -35.06
C ALA A 10 25.72 -12.55 -34.10
N LEU A 11 26.58 -12.65 -33.08
CA LEU A 11 26.82 -11.58 -32.11
C LEU A 11 27.42 -10.32 -32.77
N ASP A 12 28.35 -10.48 -33.71
CA ASP A 12 28.96 -9.36 -34.43
C ASP A 12 27.95 -8.67 -35.39
N LEU A 13 27.02 -9.44 -35.96
CA LEU A 13 25.92 -8.92 -36.78
C LEU A 13 24.89 -8.14 -35.95
N GLU A 14 24.53 -8.63 -34.77
CA GLU A 14 23.66 -7.90 -33.83
C GLU A 14 24.31 -6.60 -33.33
N GLN A 15 25.61 -6.64 -33.06
CA GLN A 15 26.38 -5.45 -32.67
C GLN A 15 26.49 -4.43 -33.82
N ARG A 16 26.61 -4.88 -35.07
CA ARG A 16 26.60 -3.98 -36.25
C ARG A 16 25.21 -3.41 -36.55
N VAL A 17 24.13 -4.17 -36.35
CA VAL A 17 22.76 -3.68 -36.52
C VAL A 17 22.41 -2.63 -35.46
N SER A 18 22.79 -2.85 -34.20
CA SER A 18 22.59 -1.87 -33.13
C SER A 18 23.37 -0.58 -33.36
N TYR A 19 24.58 -0.64 -33.91
CA TYR A 19 25.37 0.54 -34.28
C TYR A 19 24.76 1.36 -35.44
N VAL A 20 24.20 0.68 -36.44
CA VAL A 20 23.52 1.37 -37.55
C VAL A 20 22.21 2.00 -37.08
N HIS A 21 21.45 1.32 -36.20
CA HIS A 21 20.21 1.88 -35.67
C HIS A 21 20.44 3.06 -34.71
N SER A 22 21.55 3.05 -33.96
CA SER A 22 21.93 4.17 -33.08
C SER A 22 22.51 5.36 -33.85
N ASN A 23 23.18 5.14 -34.98
CA ASN A 23 23.80 6.20 -35.78
C ASN A 23 22.92 6.73 -36.94
N ALA A 24 21.83 6.04 -37.30
CA ALA A 24 20.89 6.49 -38.34
C ALA A 24 19.86 7.54 -37.85
N GLY A 25 19.96 8.02 -36.61
CA GLY A 25 19.12 9.11 -36.06
C GLY A 25 19.67 10.52 -36.35
N GLY A 26 20.21 10.77 -37.55
CA GLY A 26 21.11 11.90 -37.81
C GLY A 26 20.78 12.80 -39.00
N SER A 27 19.52 13.07 -39.33
CA SER A 27 19.15 14.24 -40.14
C SER A 27 17.78 14.79 -39.72
N LYS A 28 17.89 15.77 -38.82
CA LYS A 28 16.90 16.68 -38.23
C LYS A 28 15.54 16.80 -38.92
N GLU A 29 14.48 16.57 -38.15
CA GLU A 29 13.33 17.48 -38.00
C GLU A 29 12.48 17.08 -36.77
N GLY A 30 12.45 17.94 -35.75
CA GLY A 30 11.38 18.03 -34.74
C GLY A 30 11.31 16.98 -33.61
N GLY A 31 11.63 17.41 -32.39
CA GLY A 31 11.04 16.84 -31.16
C GLY A 31 11.95 15.98 -30.31
N ASP A 32 12.49 16.57 -29.25
CA ASP A 32 13.25 15.92 -28.20
C ASP A 32 12.42 14.79 -27.55
N ASN A 33 12.76 13.52 -27.78
CA ASN A 33 12.18 12.40 -27.03
C ASN A 33 13.16 11.24 -26.93
N TYR A 34 14.11 11.37 -26.00
CA TYR A 34 14.69 10.22 -25.33
C TYR A 34 14.73 10.54 -23.84
N VAL A 35 13.58 10.39 -23.20
CA VAL A 35 13.43 10.55 -21.75
C VAL A 35 14.11 9.37 -21.06
N ASP A 36 15.22 9.69 -20.40
CA ASP A 36 15.81 8.95 -19.29
C ASP A 36 14.67 8.48 -18.36
N VAL A 37 14.35 7.18 -18.34
CA VAL A 37 13.47 6.58 -17.33
C VAL A 37 14.25 6.53 -16.00
N LYS A 38 14.69 7.69 -15.53
CA LYS A 38 15.02 7.90 -14.13
C LYS A 38 13.74 8.29 -13.43
N THR A 39 13.40 7.49 -12.42
CA THR A 39 12.44 7.75 -11.34
C THR A 39 11.20 8.50 -11.78
N PRO A 40 10.01 7.87 -11.92
CA PRO A 40 8.83 8.49 -12.53
C PRO A 40 8.72 9.95 -12.09
N GLY A 41 9.08 10.83 -13.03
CA GLY A 41 9.02 12.27 -12.86
C GLY A 41 7.57 12.61 -12.59
N GLU A 42 7.39 13.53 -11.65
CA GLU A 42 6.14 14.21 -11.27
C GLU A 42 4.88 13.52 -11.76
N LEU A 43 4.15 12.87 -10.83
CA LEU A 43 2.79 12.36 -11.01
C LEU A 43 1.98 13.35 -11.89
N GLU A 44 1.97 13.08 -13.19
CA GLU A 44 1.25 13.85 -14.18
C GLU A 44 -0.21 13.49 -13.94
N ASP A 45 -0.94 14.44 -13.37
CA ASP A 45 -2.30 14.33 -12.86
C ASP A 45 -2.41 13.68 -11.46
N GLY A 46 -3.03 14.43 -10.55
CA GLY A 46 -3.06 14.18 -9.11
C GLY A 46 -3.76 12.88 -8.69
N ALA A 47 -3.94 12.73 -7.38
CA ALA A 47 -4.59 11.57 -6.77
C ALA A 47 -5.85 11.10 -7.54
N ILE A 48 -6.12 9.79 -7.55
CA ILE A 48 -7.27 9.17 -8.26
C ILE A 48 -8.64 9.75 -7.81
N VAL A 49 -8.66 10.51 -6.70
CA VAL A 49 -9.76 11.37 -6.27
C VAL A 49 -9.20 12.78 -6.08
N ASP A 50 -9.94 13.80 -6.52
CA ASP A 50 -9.61 15.21 -6.34
C ASP A 50 -9.53 15.55 -4.84
N GLY A 51 -8.32 15.47 -4.28
CA GLY A 51 -8.08 15.48 -2.85
C GLY A 51 -6.73 16.10 -2.54
N GLY A 52 -6.69 17.43 -2.45
CA GLY A 52 -5.52 18.16 -1.96
C GLY A 52 -5.19 17.80 -0.50
N ALA A 53 -4.08 18.35 0.02
CA ALA A 53 -3.67 18.12 1.40
C ALA A 53 -4.82 18.47 2.39
N LEU A 54 -5.15 17.52 3.27
CA LEU A 54 -6.21 17.72 4.26
C LEU A 54 -5.82 18.83 5.24
N ASN A 55 -6.70 19.82 5.42
CA ASN A 55 -6.47 20.87 6.41
C ASN A 55 -6.59 20.27 7.83
N LEU A 56 -5.52 20.38 8.63
CA LEU A 56 -5.43 19.80 9.97
C LEU A 56 -6.52 20.28 10.94
N PHE A 57 -7.10 21.47 10.69
CA PHE A 57 -8.19 22.03 11.49
C PHE A 57 -9.57 21.85 10.85
N SER A 58 -9.68 21.07 9.76
CA SER A 58 -10.96 20.67 9.18
C SER A 58 -11.73 19.72 10.09
N ARG A 59 -13.06 19.69 9.94
CA ARG A 59 -13.94 18.74 10.62
C ARG A 59 -13.58 17.29 10.29
N GLU A 60 -13.11 17.03 9.06
CA GLU A 60 -12.67 15.69 8.64
C GLU A 60 -11.41 15.25 9.38
N ALA A 61 -10.43 16.17 9.51
CA ALA A 61 -9.20 15.89 10.26
C ALA A 61 -9.47 15.65 11.75
N LEU A 62 -10.38 16.41 12.35
CA LEU A 62 -10.82 16.18 13.72
C LEU A 62 -11.50 14.81 13.87
N GLY A 63 -12.34 14.40 12.91
CA GLY A 63 -12.94 13.07 12.87
C GLY A 63 -11.89 11.96 12.85
N LEU A 64 -10.85 12.11 12.03
CA LEU A 64 -9.72 11.18 11.97
C LEU A 64 -8.95 11.12 13.31
N PHE A 65 -8.69 12.26 13.94
CA PHE A 65 -8.02 12.30 15.24
C PHE A 65 -8.86 11.66 16.35
N MET A 66 -10.16 11.94 16.38
CA MET A 66 -11.07 11.33 17.36
C MET A 66 -11.18 9.82 17.15
N GLN A 67 -11.22 9.35 15.90
CA GLN A 67 -11.19 7.92 15.59
C GLN A 67 -9.89 7.27 16.09
N TYR A 68 -8.75 7.89 15.82
CA TYR A 68 -7.45 7.38 16.27
C TYR A 68 -7.32 7.40 17.79
N GLY A 69 -7.81 8.46 18.44
CA GLY A 69 -7.88 8.55 19.90
C GLY A 69 -8.78 7.48 20.51
N ALA A 70 -9.95 7.24 19.93
CA ALA A 70 -10.86 6.18 20.36
C ALA A 70 -10.22 4.80 20.24
N ILE A 71 -9.52 4.52 19.13
CA ILE A 71 -8.75 3.27 18.99
C ILE A 71 -7.70 3.16 20.09
N GLY A 72 -6.97 4.24 20.40
CA GLY A 72 -5.97 4.27 21.46
C GLY A 72 -6.56 3.91 22.84
N VAL A 73 -7.73 4.47 23.17
CA VAL A 73 -8.45 4.12 24.41
C VAL A 73 -8.85 2.65 24.42
N ILE A 74 -9.41 2.13 23.34
CA ILE A 74 -9.84 0.73 23.23
C ILE A 74 -8.65 -0.22 23.38
N TYR A 75 -7.54 0.03 22.68
CA TYR A 75 -6.32 -0.76 22.78
C TYR A 75 -5.65 -0.67 24.15
N GLY A 76 -5.79 0.44 24.87
CA GLY A 76 -5.31 0.56 26.25
C GLY A 76 -6.22 -0.16 27.25
N MET A 77 -7.53 -0.06 27.07
CA MET A 77 -8.52 -0.52 28.05
C MET A 77 -8.76 -2.03 27.97
N ILE A 78 -9.05 -2.57 26.78
CA ILE A 78 -9.48 -3.97 26.61
C ILE A 78 -8.44 -4.96 27.15
N PRO A 79 -7.13 -4.86 26.81
CA PRO A 79 -6.13 -5.78 27.35
C PRO A 79 -5.93 -5.61 28.86
N THR A 80 -5.91 -4.37 29.35
CA THR A 80 -5.67 -4.05 30.76
C THR A 80 -6.78 -4.55 31.67
N LEU A 81 -8.03 -4.51 31.21
CA LEU A 81 -9.17 -5.02 31.95
C LEU A 81 -9.28 -6.55 31.95
N SER A 82 -8.57 -7.24 31.07
CA SER A 82 -8.66 -8.69 30.95
C SER A 82 -8.31 -9.40 32.27
N TYR A 83 -7.21 -9.02 32.90
CA TYR A 83 -6.75 -9.62 34.15
C TYR A 83 -7.73 -9.41 35.34
N PRO A 84 -8.13 -8.17 35.71
CA PRO A 84 -9.02 -7.96 36.85
C PRO A 84 -10.42 -8.57 36.63
N ILE A 85 -10.94 -8.58 35.40
CA ILE A 85 -12.29 -9.10 35.12
C ILE A 85 -12.28 -10.63 35.06
N PHE A 86 -11.40 -11.20 34.23
CA PHE A 86 -11.47 -12.63 33.94
C PHE A 86 -10.70 -13.47 34.97
N THR A 87 -9.56 -12.99 35.45
CA THR A 87 -8.75 -13.75 36.41
C THR A 87 -9.16 -13.47 37.85
N VAL A 88 -9.37 -12.20 38.23
CA VAL A 88 -9.63 -11.85 39.65
C VAL A 88 -11.12 -11.96 40.01
N TYR A 89 -12.01 -11.40 39.19
CA TYR A 89 -13.46 -11.38 39.50
C TYR A 89 -14.14 -12.70 39.13
N LEU A 90 -13.97 -13.18 37.90
CA LEU A 90 -14.60 -14.41 37.41
C LEU A 90 -13.83 -15.69 37.75
N ASN A 91 -12.60 -15.59 38.29
CA ASN A 91 -11.75 -16.73 38.64
C ASN A 91 -11.57 -17.74 37.48
N LEU A 92 -11.44 -17.24 36.25
CA LEU A 92 -11.22 -18.08 35.08
C LEU A 92 -9.80 -18.67 35.07
N GLU A 93 -9.68 -19.91 34.60
CA GLU A 93 -8.38 -20.55 34.40
C GLU A 93 -7.61 -19.90 33.25
N GLY A 94 -6.28 -20.12 33.22
CA GLY A 94 -5.39 -19.54 32.20
C GLY A 94 -5.82 -19.86 30.77
N TYR A 95 -6.36 -21.06 30.52
CA TYR A 95 -6.85 -21.46 29.19
C TYR A 95 -8.08 -20.63 28.75
N GLN A 96 -8.98 -20.32 29.68
CA GLN A 96 -10.19 -19.53 29.40
C GLN A 96 -9.84 -18.06 29.16
N THR A 97 -8.88 -17.55 29.93
CA THR A 97 -8.33 -16.19 29.74
C THR A 97 -7.59 -16.08 28.39
N ALA A 98 -6.91 -17.15 27.96
CA ALA A 98 -6.29 -17.20 26.63
C ALA A 98 -7.33 -17.19 25.50
N ALA A 99 -8.44 -17.92 25.66
CA ALA A 99 -9.53 -17.94 24.69
C ALA A 99 -10.16 -16.54 24.50
N TYR A 100 -10.24 -15.73 25.57
CA TYR A 100 -10.67 -14.34 25.47
C TYR A 100 -9.80 -13.52 24.50
N GLY A 101 -8.47 -13.66 24.55
CA GLY A 101 -7.58 -12.94 23.62
C GLY A 101 -7.84 -13.31 22.15
N VAL A 102 -8.16 -14.58 21.89
CA VAL A 102 -8.56 -15.04 20.55
C VAL A 102 -9.90 -14.43 20.13
N LEU A 103 -10.89 -14.37 21.04
CA LEU A 103 -12.19 -13.74 20.76
C LEU A 103 -12.06 -12.24 20.44
N VAL A 104 -11.21 -11.51 21.17
CA VAL A 104 -10.90 -10.10 20.87
C VAL A 104 -10.28 -9.97 19.48
N THR A 105 -9.33 -10.84 19.15
CA THR A 105 -8.65 -10.85 17.83
C THR A 105 -9.63 -11.21 16.70
N LEU A 106 -10.56 -12.14 16.94
CA LEU A 106 -11.62 -12.48 16.00
C LEU A 106 -12.56 -11.29 15.75
N GLY A 107 -12.84 -10.48 16.77
CA GLY A 107 -13.56 -9.22 16.63
C GLY A 107 -12.94 -8.29 15.58
N TRP A 108 -11.61 -8.20 15.54
CA TRP A 108 -10.89 -7.41 14.53
C TRP A 108 -11.10 -7.90 13.10
N SER A 109 -11.34 -9.21 12.90
CA SER A 109 -11.63 -9.77 11.57
C SER A 109 -12.93 -9.21 10.96
N PHE A 110 -13.91 -8.84 11.79
CA PHE A 110 -15.17 -8.25 11.31
C PHE A 110 -15.00 -6.85 10.73
N LYS A 111 -13.87 -6.16 10.99
CA LYS A 111 -13.57 -4.84 10.40
C LYS A 111 -13.67 -4.86 8.87
N VAL A 112 -13.32 -5.97 8.21
CA VAL A 112 -13.41 -6.11 6.75
C VAL A 112 -14.87 -6.12 6.30
N VAL A 113 -15.75 -6.81 7.02
CA VAL A 113 -17.19 -6.84 6.73
C VAL A 113 -17.79 -5.45 6.91
N PHE A 114 -17.46 -4.77 8.02
CA PHE A 114 -17.91 -3.40 8.24
C PHE A 114 -17.34 -2.40 7.25
N GLY A 115 -16.10 -2.60 6.78
CA GLY A 115 -15.50 -1.80 5.72
C GLY A 115 -16.24 -1.96 4.39
N MET A 116 -16.53 -3.20 4.00
CA MET A 116 -17.33 -3.48 2.80
C MET A 116 -18.74 -2.88 2.90
N LEU A 117 -19.36 -2.92 4.08
CA LEU A 117 -20.66 -2.29 4.30
C LEU A 117 -20.57 -0.77 4.25
N SER A 118 -19.56 -0.15 4.88
CA SER A 118 -19.40 1.31 4.85
C SER A 118 -19.09 1.87 3.47
N ASP A 119 -18.45 1.07 2.61
CA ASP A 119 -18.11 1.47 1.24
C ASP A 119 -19.34 1.44 0.31
N VAL A 120 -20.36 0.64 0.63
CA VAL A 120 -21.56 0.46 -0.21
C VAL A 120 -22.75 1.29 0.29
N PHE A 121 -22.79 1.64 1.58
CA PHE A 121 -23.84 2.48 2.16
C PHE A 121 -23.30 3.90 2.41
N PRO A 122 -23.84 4.94 1.75
CA PRO A 122 -23.47 6.32 2.06
C PRO A 122 -23.93 6.65 3.48
N ILE A 123 -22.99 6.67 4.42
CA ILE A 123 -23.22 7.08 5.79
C ILE A 123 -23.36 8.60 5.78
N PHE A 124 -24.61 9.08 5.84
CA PHE A 124 -25.05 10.48 5.75
C PHE A 124 -25.17 11.13 4.35
N GLY A 125 -25.25 10.32 3.28
CA GLY A 125 -25.53 10.80 1.92
C GLY A 125 -24.28 11.22 1.16
#